data_AF-A0A9D7MRS5-F1
#
_entry.id   AF-A0A9D7MRS5-F1
#
_cell.length_a   1.000
_cell.length_b   1.000
_cell.length_c   1.000
_cell.angle_alpha   90.00
_cell.angle_beta   90.00
_cell.angle_gamma   90.00
#
_symmetry.space_group_name_H-M   'P 1'
#
loop_
_entity.id
_entity.type
_entity.pdbx_description
1 polymer ?
#
loop_
_entity_poly.entity_id
_entity_poly.type
_entity_poly.pdbx_seq_one_letter_code
_entity_poly.pdbx_strand_id
1 'polypeptide(L)'
;MMKWILFYLFLFAIGFKCGPQFVHGLRSSGAVQIGLTVVFFVVALAVVYLCAVLFGFDAGTGAGLFAGALTASAALGVAGDLVSKMPLTEAERQLLMSNMTSAFAASYFIGVIITTWFLSRMGPVIMRSKIVEDCRSLETEMGVMAIGEEQVSAYRAIVMRGIVSLPICPGSPLPISKHGSMRHGSLLNVWS
;
A
#
# COMPACT_ATOMS: atom_id res chain seq x y z
N MET A 1 11.04 -26.12 -8.38
CA MET A 1 11.23 -25.42 -9.68
C MET A 1 10.18 -24.32 -9.93
N MET A 2 8.89 -24.58 -9.70
CA MET A 2 7.80 -23.63 -10.03
C MET A 2 7.88 -22.26 -9.31
N LYS A 3 8.35 -22.23 -8.06
CA LYS A 3 8.44 -20.99 -7.26
C LYS A 3 9.33 -19.91 -7.91
N TRP A 4 10.41 -20.32 -8.57
CA TRP A 4 11.34 -19.44 -9.30
C TRP A 4 10.74 -18.89 -10.58
N ILE A 5 10.07 -19.74 -11.35
CA ILE A 5 9.40 -19.35 -12.60
C ILE A 5 8.28 -18.35 -12.33
N LEU A 6 7.48 -18.59 -11.28
CA LEU A 6 6.42 -17.66 -10.88
C LEU A 6 7.00 -16.31 -10.39
N PHE A 7 8.10 -16.34 -9.63
CA PHE A 7 8.77 -15.11 -9.21
C PHE A 7 9.34 -14.32 -10.38
N TYR A 8 9.97 -14.99 -11.35
CA TYR A 8 10.47 -14.33 -12.57
C TYR A 8 9.35 -13.80 -13.45
N LEU A 9 8.25 -14.53 -13.63
CA LEU A 9 7.08 -14.06 -14.37
C LEU A 9 6.45 -12.83 -13.68
N PHE A 10 6.38 -12.84 -12.35
CA PHE A 10 5.93 -11.71 -11.54
C PHE A 10 6.84 -10.49 -11.71
N LEU A 11 8.15 -10.67 -11.58
CA LEU A 11 9.13 -9.59 -11.75
C LEU A 11 9.09 -9.01 -13.18
N PHE A 12 8.92 -9.88 -14.19
CA PHE A 12 8.75 -9.50 -15.59
C PHE A 12 7.47 -8.70 -15.83
N ALA A 13 6.34 -9.14 -15.27
CA ALA A 13 5.06 -8.45 -15.39
C ALA A 13 5.09 -7.04 -14.75
N ILE A 14 5.75 -6.90 -13.59
CA ILE A 14 5.98 -5.59 -12.96
C ILE A 14 6.87 -4.72 -13.84
N GLY A 15 7.96 -5.28 -14.37
CA GLY A 15 8.89 -4.56 -15.27
C GLY A 15 8.21 -3.99 -16.51
N PHE A 16 7.31 -4.76 -17.14
CA PHE A 16 6.56 -4.29 -18.31
C PHE A 16 5.58 -3.17 -17.98
N LYS A 17 4.86 -3.26 -16.85
CA LYS A 17 3.92 -2.21 -16.43
C LYS A 17 4.61 -0.93 -15.98
N CYS A 18 5.73 -1.03 -15.29
CA CYS A 18 6.48 0.12 -14.81
C CYS A 18 7.40 0.73 -15.89
N GLY A 19 7.72 0.00 -16.97
CA GLY A 19 8.68 0.40 -18.01
C GLY A 19 8.49 1.81 -18.59
N PRO A 20 7.37 2.13 -19.27
CA PRO A 20 7.19 3.43 -19.92
C PRO A 20 7.15 4.59 -18.92
N GLN A 21 6.58 4.37 -17.73
CA GLN A 21 6.47 5.39 -16.68
C GLN A 21 7.82 5.63 -15.96
N PHE A 22 8.62 4.58 -15.81
CA PHE A 22 10.00 4.66 -15.31
C PHE A 22 10.91 5.42 -16.26
N VAL A 23 10.89 5.11 -17.57
CA VAL A 23 11.73 5.78 -18.57
C VAL A 23 11.36 7.27 -18.69
N HIS A 24 10.07 7.59 -18.64
CA HIS A 24 9.61 8.98 -18.62
C HIS A 24 10.11 9.73 -17.36
N GLY A 25 10.01 9.09 -16.18
CA GLY A 25 10.55 9.65 -14.92
C GLY A 25 12.06 9.81 -14.94
N LEU A 26 12.79 8.88 -15.57
CA LEU A 26 14.23 8.92 -15.72
C LEU A 26 14.70 10.15 -16.51
N ARG A 27 13.96 10.51 -17.56
CA ARG A 27 14.27 11.65 -18.46
C ARG A 27 14.01 13.02 -17.83
N SER A 28 13.09 13.12 -16.87
CA SER A 28 12.65 14.40 -16.29
C SER A 28 13.47 14.81 -15.05
N SER A 29 13.77 13.87 -14.15
CA SER A 29 14.57 14.13 -12.92
C SER A 29 15.16 12.86 -12.28
N GLY A 30 15.20 11.73 -12.99
CA GLY A 30 15.47 10.45 -12.35
C GLY A 30 16.91 10.24 -11.88
N ALA A 31 17.91 10.93 -12.43
CA ALA A 31 19.30 10.79 -11.99
C ALA A 31 19.48 11.17 -10.51
N VAL A 32 18.90 12.30 -10.08
CA VAL A 32 18.95 12.75 -8.68
C VAL A 32 18.12 11.82 -7.80
N GLN A 33 16.96 11.35 -8.28
CA GLN A 33 16.08 10.46 -7.51
C GLN A 33 16.67 9.06 -7.30
N ILE A 34 17.36 8.52 -8.30
CA ILE A 34 18.13 7.28 -8.17
C ILE A 34 19.29 7.49 -7.21
N GLY A 35 20.04 8.59 -7.34
CA GLY A 35 21.13 8.92 -6.42
C GLY A 35 20.67 8.96 -4.96
N LEU A 36 19.56 9.65 -4.67
CA LEU A 36 18.99 9.72 -3.33
C LEU A 36 18.54 8.34 -2.82
N THR A 37 17.96 7.52 -3.70
CA THR A 37 17.51 6.17 -3.34
C THR A 37 18.69 5.27 -3.00
N VAL A 38 19.78 5.34 -3.77
CA VAL A 38 21.01 4.59 -3.48
C VAL A 38 21.60 5.04 -2.14
N VAL A 39 21.69 6.35 -1.89
CA VAL A 39 22.17 6.87 -0.59
C VAL A 39 21.30 6.38 0.55
N PHE A 40 19.97 6.46 0.43
CA PHE A 40 19.03 5.94 1.43
C PHE A 40 19.25 4.44 1.68
N PHE A 41 19.43 3.67 0.62
CA PHE A 41 19.65 2.22 0.73
C PHE A 41 20.96 1.90 1.44
N VAL A 42 22.04 2.63 1.13
CA VAL A 42 23.34 2.49 1.79
C VAL A 42 23.26 2.87 3.26
N VAL A 43 22.58 3.98 3.59
CA VAL A 43 22.37 4.41 4.99
C VAL A 43 21.53 3.38 5.74
N ALA A 44 20.43 2.90 5.16
CA ALA A 44 19.60 1.87 5.77
C ALA A 44 20.40 0.57 6.00
N LEU A 45 21.20 0.14 5.02
CA LEU A 45 22.08 -1.02 5.16
C LEU A 45 23.12 -0.81 6.27
N ALA A 46 23.75 0.37 6.33
CA ALA A 46 24.72 0.71 7.36
C ALA A 46 24.10 0.69 8.76
N VAL A 47 22.89 1.24 8.93
CA VAL A 47 22.16 1.22 10.19
C VAL A 47 21.82 -0.22 10.60
N VAL A 48 21.28 -1.03 9.69
CA VAL A 48 20.96 -2.44 9.98
C VAL A 48 22.23 -3.23 10.30
N TYR A 49 23.32 -2.99 9.58
CA TYR A 49 24.61 -3.62 9.85
C TYR A 49 25.17 -3.24 11.23
N LEU A 50 25.13 -1.94 11.59
CA LEU A 50 25.51 -1.48 12.91
C LEU A 50 24.67 -2.12 14.01
N CYS A 51 23.35 -2.18 13.83
CA CYS A 51 22.47 -2.88 14.75
C CYS A 51 22.83 -4.37 14.84
N ALA A 52 23.09 -5.05 13.73
CA ALA A 52 23.46 -6.45 13.73
C ALA A 52 24.76 -6.71 14.49
N VAL A 53 25.76 -5.83 14.34
CA VAL A 53 27.05 -5.93 15.05
C VAL A 53 26.89 -5.62 16.54
N LEU A 54 26.14 -4.57 16.89
CA LEU A 54 25.94 -4.15 18.30
C LEU A 54 25.12 -5.16 19.11
N PHE A 55 24.12 -5.79 18.49
CA PHE A 55 23.24 -6.77 19.15
C PHE A 55 23.68 -8.22 18.92
N GLY A 56 24.73 -8.46 18.13
CA GLY A 56 25.23 -9.81 17.84
C GLY A 56 24.24 -10.69 17.07
N PHE A 57 23.49 -10.11 16.12
CA PHE A 57 22.46 -10.84 15.38
C PHE A 57 23.03 -11.88 14.40
N ASP A 58 22.35 -13.01 14.28
CA ASP A 58 22.64 -14.02 13.27
C ASP A 58 22.30 -13.51 11.84
N ALA A 59 22.90 -14.14 10.82
CA ALA A 59 22.72 -13.73 9.43
C ALA A 59 21.25 -13.77 8.95
N GLY A 60 20.44 -14.70 9.47
CA GLY A 60 19.00 -14.79 9.23
C GLY A 60 18.24 -13.64 9.88
N THR A 61 18.47 -13.37 11.17
CA THR A 61 17.85 -12.21 11.87
C THR A 61 18.20 -10.89 11.18
N GLY A 62 19.47 -10.69 10.80
CA GLY A 62 19.91 -9.49 10.07
C GLY A 62 19.25 -9.33 8.70
N ALA A 63 19.15 -10.41 7.92
CA ALA A 63 18.46 -10.41 6.64
C ALA A 63 16.96 -10.12 6.78
N GLY A 64 16.31 -10.69 7.81
CA GLY A 64 14.91 -10.43 8.13
C GLY A 64 14.66 -8.98 8.54
N LEU A 65 15.51 -8.42 9.39
CA LEU A 65 15.47 -7.03 9.83
C LEU A 65 15.64 -6.06 8.65
N PHE A 66 16.61 -6.33 7.77
CA PHE A 66 16.83 -5.53 6.56
C PHE A 66 15.62 -5.56 5.63
N ALA A 67 15.09 -6.76 5.34
CA ALA A 67 13.94 -6.93 4.47
C ALA A 67 12.68 -6.24 5.03
N GLY A 68 12.45 -6.31 6.35
CA GLY A 68 11.32 -5.64 6.99
C GLY A 68 11.47 -4.13 7.08
N ALA A 69 12.67 -3.63 7.42
CA ALA A 69 12.97 -2.20 7.46
C ALA A 69 12.77 -1.50 6.11
N LEU A 70 13.12 -2.18 5.01
CA LEU A 70 12.92 -1.68 3.65
C LEU A 70 11.56 -2.08 3.05
N THR A 71 10.70 -2.79 3.80
CA THR A 71 9.42 -3.33 3.32
C THR A 71 9.58 -4.15 2.01
N ALA A 72 10.74 -4.79 1.84
CA ALA A 72 11.12 -5.53 0.65
C ALA A 72 10.95 -7.03 0.86
N SER A 73 9.71 -7.53 0.79
CA SER A 73 9.40 -8.96 0.94
C SER A 73 10.10 -9.85 -0.10
N ALA A 74 10.42 -9.31 -1.28
CA ALA A 74 11.22 -10.00 -2.29
C ALA A 74 12.66 -10.29 -1.78
N ALA A 75 13.26 -9.38 -1.00
CA ALA A 75 14.60 -9.59 -0.43
C ALA A 75 14.60 -10.75 0.57
N LEU A 76 13.52 -10.92 1.35
CA LEU A 76 13.33 -12.07 2.24
C LEU A 76 13.33 -13.40 1.46
N GLY A 77 12.65 -13.45 0.32
CA GLY A 77 12.62 -14.63 -0.55
C GLY A 77 13.99 -14.99 -1.13
N VAL A 78 14.76 -13.98 -1.54
CA VAL A 78 16.13 -14.18 -2.07
C VAL A 78 17.08 -14.66 -0.97
N ALA A 79 17.07 -14.02 0.19
CA ALA A 79 17.93 -14.43 1.30
C ALA A 79 17.58 -15.84 1.82
N GLY A 80 16.29 -16.23 1.82
CA GLY A 80 15.89 -17.59 2.19
C GLY A 80 16.37 -18.66 1.20
N ASP A 81 16.47 -18.32 -0.10
CA ASP A 81 17.08 -19.21 -1.10
C ASP A 81 18.59 -19.33 -0.92
N LEU A 82 19.28 -18.23 -0.58
CA LEU A 82 20.71 -18.28 -0.27
C LEU A 82 20.98 -19.18 0.94
N VAL A 83 20.16 -19.07 2.00
CA VAL A 83 20.24 -19.94 3.18
C VAL A 83 20.00 -21.42 2.83
N SER A 84 19.09 -21.67 1.90
CA SER A 84 18.80 -23.04 1.44
C SER A 84 19.96 -23.66 0.65
N LYS A 85 20.82 -22.84 0.04
CA LYS A 85 21.99 -23.27 -0.75
C LYS A 85 23.29 -23.36 0.04
N MET A 86 23.33 -22.87 1.28
CA MET A 86 24.51 -22.97 2.14
C MET A 86 24.69 -24.41 2.67
N PRO A 87 25.95 -24.90 2.80
CA PRO A 87 26.28 -26.23 3.32
C PRO A 87 26.13 -26.25 4.85
N LEU A 88 24.90 -26.06 5.33
CA LEU A 88 24.52 -26.06 6.74
C LEU A 88 23.77 -27.34 7.11
N THR A 89 23.81 -27.69 8.39
CA THR A 89 22.99 -28.76 8.95
C THR A 89 21.51 -28.37 8.86
N GLU A 90 20.60 -29.34 8.70
CA GLU A 90 19.16 -29.04 8.56
C GLU A 90 18.60 -28.27 9.77
N ALA A 91 19.07 -28.60 10.98
CA ALA A 91 18.69 -27.91 12.21
C ALA A 91 19.11 -26.42 12.21
N GLU A 92 20.33 -26.12 11.75
CA GLU A 92 20.86 -24.74 11.68
C GLU A 92 20.15 -23.93 10.60
N ARG A 93 19.87 -24.56 9.45
CA ARG A 93 19.11 -23.95 8.35
C ARG A 93 17.72 -23.54 8.82
N GLN A 94 17.01 -24.43 9.50
CA GLN A 94 15.65 -24.17 9.96
C GLN A 94 15.62 -23.08 11.04
N LEU A 95 16.63 -23.04 11.92
CA LEU A 95 16.80 -21.98 12.90
C LEU A 95 17.00 -20.61 12.22
N LEU A 96 17.89 -20.52 11.23
CA LEU A 96 18.12 -19.28 10.48
C LEU A 96 16.85 -18.80 9.76
N MET A 97 16.12 -19.70 9.11
CA MET A 97 14.88 -19.37 8.39
C MET A 97 13.76 -18.91 9.35
N SER A 98 13.67 -19.54 10.53
CA SER A 98 12.73 -19.15 11.58
C SER A 98 13.04 -17.76 12.13
N ASN A 99 14.30 -17.53 12.52
CA ASN A 99 14.77 -16.23 13.03
C ASN A 99 14.55 -15.11 12.02
N MET A 100 14.86 -15.37 10.75
CA MET A 100 14.67 -14.44 9.64
C MET A 100 13.20 -14.04 9.46
N THR A 101 12.28 -15.00 9.52
CA THR A 101 10.84 -14.73 9.37
C THR A 101 10.30 -13.96 10.57
N SER A 102 10.74 -14.31 11.79
CA SER A 102 10.37 -13.60 13.02
C SER A 102 10.84 -12.15 13.01
N ALA A 103 12.10 -11.92 12.63
CA ALA A 103 12.69 -10.57 12.53
C ALA A 103 11.99 -9.71 11.46
N PHE A 104 11.64 -10.30 10.31
CA PHE A 104 10.85 -9.63 9.28
C PHE A 104 9.48 -9.19 9.81
N ALA A 105 8.75 -10.09 10.49
CA ALA A 105 7.45 -9.76 11.04
C ALA A 105 7.54 -8.63 12.07
N ALA A 106 8.45 -8.76 13.04
CA ALA A 106 8.63 -7.75 14.10
C ALA A 106 8.99 -6.37 13.54
N SER A 107 9.98 -6.31 12.63
CA SER A 107 10.44 -5.05 12.05
C SER A 107 9.39 -4.41 11.13
N TYR A 108 8.64 -5.20 10.38
CA TYR A 108 7.54 -4.69 9.56
C TYR A 108 6.42 -4.08 10.41
N PHE A 109 5.97 -4.78 11.47
CA PHE A 109 4.93 -4.25 12.36
C PHE A 109 5.36 -2.96 13.06
N ILE A 110 6.57 -2.95 13.61
CA ILE A 110 7.15 -1.76 14.25
C ILE A 110 7.25 -0.62 13.22
N GLY A 111 7.72 -0.93 12.00
CA GLY A 111 7.81 0.03 10.91
C GLY A 111 6.46 0.65 10.54
N VAL A 112 5.42 -0.15 10.40
CA VAL A 112 4.06 0.34 10.09
C VAL A 112 3.52 1.21 11.23
N ILE A 113 3.69 0.82 12.48
CA ILE A 113 3.21 1.59 13.64
C ILE A 113 3.93 2.94 13.71
N ILE A 114 5.27 2.93 13.64
CA ILE A 114 6.08 4.14 13.70
C ILE A 114 5.75 5.06 12.52
N THR A 115 5.67 4.51 11.30
CA THR A 115 5.38 5.30 10.09
C THR A 115 3.97 5.86 10.14
N THR A 116 2.98 5.09 10.57
CA THR A 116 1.59 5.56 10.70
C THR A 116 1.48 6.68 11.74
N TRP A 117 2.13 6.52 12.89
CA TRP A 117 2.18 7.54 13.93
C TRP A 117 2.90 8.79 13.45
N PHE A 118 4.07 8.62 12.80
CA PHE A 118 4.87 9.70 12.24
C PHE A 118 4.10 10.46 11.18
N LEU A 119 3.42 9.78 10.25
CA LEU A 119 2.64 10.43 9.21
C LEU A 119 1.42 11.15 9.77
N SER A 120 0.77 10.59 10.79
CA SER A 120 -0.38 11.22 11.46
C SER A 120 0.02 12.49 12.21
N ARG A 121 1.25 12.56 12.73
CA ARG A 121 1.72 13.69 13.56
C ARG A 121 2.55 14.71 12.79
N MET A 122 3.42 14.25 11.89
CA MET A 122 4.29 15.10 11.07
C MET A 122 3.68 15.45 9.71
N GLY A 123 2.82 14.60 9.14
CA GLY A 123 2.09 14.92 7.91
C GLY A 123 1.38 16.29 7.96
N PRO A 124 0.54 16.59 8.98
CA PRO A 124 -0.13 17.88 9.05
C PRO A 124 0.82 19.04 9.36
N VAL A 125 1.94 18.79 10.06
CA VAL A 125 2.92 19.83 10.44
C VAL A 125 3.84 20.21 9.27
N ILE A 126 4.23 19.24 8.44
CA ILE A 126 5.11 19.47 7.28
C ILE A 126 4.34 20.12 6.14
N MET A 127 3.06 19.77 6.00
CA MET A 127 2.24 20.29 4.90
C MET A 127 1.93 21.77 5.09
N ARG A 128 1.83 22.26 6.35
CA ARG A 128 1.75 23.69 6.81
C ARG A 128 0.88 24.66 5.99
N SER A 129 0.16 24.14 5.02
CA SER A 129 -0.81 24.71 4.14
C SER A 129 -2.14 24.07 4.54
N LYS A 130 -3.18 24.89 4.58
CA LYS A 130 -4.51 24.42 4.93
C LYS A 130 -4.94 23.47 3.82
N ILE A 131 -4.83 22.17 4.08
CA ILE A 131 -5.27 21.09 3.17
C ILE A 131 -6.68 21.37 2.64
N VAL A 132 -7.53 21.95 3.49
CA VAL A 132 -8.90 22.37 3.17
C VAL A 132 -8.95 23.54 2.16
N GLU A 133 -8.01 24.47 2.25
CA GLU A 133 -7.92 25.66 1.39
C GLU A 133 -7.29 25.28 0.03
N ASP A 134 -6.25 24.44 0.03
CA ASP A 134 -5.65 23.89 -1.20
C ASP A 134 -6.64 23.00 -1.98
N CYS A 135 -7.40 22.14 -1.27
CA CYS A 135 -8.49 21.37 -1.87
C CYS A 135 -9.57 22.29 -2.44
N ARG A 136 -9.91 23.39 -1.76
CA ARG A 136 -10.91 24.35 -2.25
C ARG A 136 -10.42 25.11 -3.49
N SER A 137 -9.15 25.53 -3.53
CA SER A 137 -8.58 26.15 -4.74
C SER A 137 -8.49 25.15 -5.91
N LEU A 138 -8.17 23.88 -5.65
CA LEU A 138 -8.19 22.81 -6.66
C LEU A 138 -9.61 22.51 -7.15
N GLU A 139 -10.62 22.50 -6.27
CA GLU A 139 -12.03 22.42 -6.66
C GLU A 139 -12.40 23.59 -7.57
N THR A 140 -11.91 24.79 -7.28
CA THR A 140 -12.18 25.98 -8.10
C THR A 140 -11.47 25.91 -9.47
N GLU A 141 -10.20 25.46 -9.52
CA GLU A 141 -9.44 25.28 -10.76
C GLU A 141 -9.97 24.13 -11.63
N MET A 142 -10.44 23.04 -11.02
CA MET A 142 -11.10 21.93 -11.72
C MET A 142 -12.55 22.25 -12.13
N GLY A 143 -13.02 23.48 -11.89
CA GLY A 143 -14.37 23.92 -12.28
C GLY A 143 -15.49 23.30 -11.46
N VAL A 144 -15.20 22.75 -10.28
CA VAL A 144 -16.19 22.34 -9.28
C VAL A 144 -16.73 23.61 -8.62
N MET A 145 -17.59 24.31 -9.35
CA MET A 145 -18.48 25.28 -8.72
C MET A 145 -19.33 24.52 -7.70
N ALA A 146 -19.56 25.12 -6.53
CA ALA A 146 -20.59 24.66 -5.61
C ALA A 146 -21.97 24.80 -6.31
N ILE A 147 -22.32 23.81 -7.12
CA ILE A 147 -23.64 23.72 -7.74
C ILE A 147 -24.47 22.90 -6.75
N GLY A 148 -25.46 23.58 -6.17
CA GLY A 148 -26.06 23.28 -4.86
C GLY A 148 -26.67 21.90 -4.67
N GLU A 149 -26.87 21.56 -3.39
CA GLU A 149 -27.64 20.42 -2.82
C GLU A 149 -27.45 19.01 -3.42
N GLU A 150 -26.65 18.84 -4.47
CA GLU A 150 -26.58 17.63 -5.29
C GLU A 150 -25.13 17.24 -5.63
N GLN A 151 -24.19 17.53 -4.72
CA GLN A 151 -22.88 16.87 -4.69
C GLN A 151 -22.80 15.95 -3.48
N VAL A 152 -22.81 14.64 -3.75
CA VAL A 152 -22.64 13.64 -2.71
C VAL A 152 -21.15 13.49 -2.43
N SER A 153 -20.74 13.91 -1.23
CA SER A 153 -19.42 13.66 -0.66
C SER A 153 -18.98 12.19 -0.86
N ALA A 154 -17.74 11.98 -1.28
CA ALA A 154 -17.13 10.65 -1.44
C ALA A 154 -16.95 9.90 -0.09
N TYR A 155 -17.21 10.55 1.04
CA TYR A 155 -17.22 9.92 2.35
C TYR A 155 -18.56 9.20 2.57
N ARG A 156 -18.66 7.92 2.19
CA ARG A 156 -19.80 7.06 2.54
C ARG A 156 -19.41 6.09 3.65
N ALA A 157 -19.95 6.32 4.85
CA ALA A 157 -19.59 5.56 6.03
C ALA A 157 -19.95 4.05 5.92
N ILE A 158 -21.06 3.69 5.25
CA ILE A 158 -21.47 2.30 5.02
C ILE A 158 -22.29 2.24 3.72
N VAL A 159 -22.01 1.27 2.83
CA VAL A 159 -22.79 1.01 1.61
C VAL A 159 -23.34 -0.41 1.66
N MET A 160 -24.63 -0.58 1.98
CA MET A 160 -25.34 -1.84 1.74
C MET A 160 -26.07 -1.77 0.40
N ARG A 161 -25.83 -2.72 -0.49
CA ARG A 161 -26.54 -2.85 -1.76
C ARG A 161 -27.68 -3.85 -1.60
N GLY A 162 -28.92 -3.38 -1.68
CA GLY A 162 -30.12 -4.20 -1.83
C GLY A 162 -30.69 -4.04 -3.24
N ILE A 163 -31.07 -5.15 -3.87
CA ILE A 163 -31.77 -5.14 -5.17
C ILE A 163 -33.25 -5.40 -4.89
N VAL A 164 -34.12 -4.45 -5.24
CA VAL A 164 -35.58 -4.66 -5.21
C VAL A 164 -36.00 -5.15 -6.59
N SER A 165 -36.35 -6.43 -6.70
CA SER A 165 -36.99 -6.98 -7.89
C SER A 165 -38.51 -6.79 -7.80
N LEU A 166 -39.07 -5.88 -8.59
CA LEU A 166 -40.52 -5.77 -8.77
C LEU A 166 -41.02 -6.86 -9.75
N PRO A 167 -42.22 -7.44 -9.55
CA PRO A 167 -42.76 -8.49 -10.42
C PRO A 167 -43.06 -7.93 -11.81
N ILE A 168 -42.55 -8.62 -12.83
CA ILE A 168 -42.57 -8.22 -14.24
C ILE A 168 -43.95 -8.58 -14.81
N CYS A 169 -44.76 -7.58 -15.19
CA CYS A 169 -46.03 -7.80 -15.90
C CYS A 169 -45.77 -7.77 -17.42
N PRO A 170 -46.25 -8.75 -18.22
CA PRO A 170 -45.85 -8.89 -19.61
C PRO A 170 -46.54 -7.83 -20.49
N GLY A 171 -45.76 -6.94 -21.11
CA GLY A 171 -46.23 -6.07 -22.20
C GLY A 171 -46.00 -4.56 -22.08
N SER A 172 -45.18 -4.06 -21.14
CA SER A 172 -44.84 -2.62 -21.09
C SER A 172 -43.37 -2.35 -21.45
N PRO A 173 -43.03 -1.20 -22.06
CA PRO A 173 -41.65 -0.87 -22.42
C PRO A 173 -40.77 -0.75 -21.17
N LEU A 174 -39.54 -1.27 -21.24
CA LEU A 174 -38.52 -1.22 -20.19
C LEU A 174 -38.42 0.20 -19.58
N PRO A 175 -38.67 0.39 -18.27
CA PRO A 175 -38.48 1.68 -17.64
C PRO A 175 -36.97 1.92 -17.48
N ILE A 176 -36.49 2.95 -18.17
CA ILE A 176 -35.15 3.50 -18.03
C ILE A 176 -34.95 3.85 -16.55
N SER A 177 -33.89 3.29 -15.97
CA SER A 177 -33.46 3.45 -14.57
C SER A 177 -33.56 4.90 -14.12
N LYS A 178 -34.65 5.27 -13.44
CA LYS A 178 -34.69 6.49 -12.63
C LYS A 178 -34.09 6.16 -11.28
N HIS A 179 -32.85 6.63 -11.09
CA HIS A 179 -32.15 6.58 -9.82
C HIS A 179 -32.83 7.54 -8.82
N GLY A 180 -33.94 7.09 -8.22
CA GLY A 180 -34.66 7.83 -7.19
C GLY A 180 -33.92 7.74 -5.85
N SER A 181 -33.28 8.83 -5.46
CA SER A 181 -32.76 9.03 -4.10
C SER A 181 -33.94 9.18 -3.14
N MET A 182 -34.19 8.18 -2.29
CA MET A 182 -35.12 8.34 -1.16
C MET A 182 -34.44 9.16 -0.07
N ARG A 183 -34.84 10.43 0.06
CA ARG A 183 -34.52 11.28 1.23
C ARG A 183 -35.17 10.68 2.48
N HIS A 184 -34.35 10.52 3.52
CA HIS A 184 -34.73 10.12 4.86
C HIS A 184 -35.60 11.24 5.47
N GLY A 185 -36.92 11.08 5.47
CA GLY A 185 -37.84 12.11 5.98
C GLY A 185 -39.30 11.70 6.13
N SER A 186 -39.63 10.40 6.11
CA SER A 186 -41.00 9.91 6.34
C SER A 186 -41.00 8.48 6.89
N LEU A 187 -40.41 8.30 8.07
CA LEU A 187 -40.48 7.05 8.84
C LEU A 187 -41.28 7.25 10.14
N LEU A 188 -42.40 7.99 10.08
CA LEU A 188 -43.26 8.18 11.25
C LEU A 188 -44.76 7.92 11.04
N ASN A 189 -45.23 7.59 9.82
CA ASN A 189 -46.67 7.35 9.57
C ASN A 189 -46.99 5.96 9.01
N VAL A 190 -46.23 4.93 9.39
CA VAL A 190 -46.53 3.52 9.02
C VAL A 190 -46.46 2.62 10.27
N TRP A 191 -46.97 3.13 11.39
CA TRP A 191 -47.36 2.35 12.56
C TRP A 191 -48.58 3.03 13.22
N SER A 192 -49.72 2.95 12.54
CA SER A 192 -51.06 2.95 13.15
C SER A 192 -51.99 2.12 12.26
#